data_AF-A0A8J8TG31-F1
#
_entry.id   AF-A0A8J8TG31-F1
#
_cell.length_a   1.000
_cell.length_b   1.000
_cell.length_c   1.000
_cell.angle_alpha   90.00
_cell.angle_beta   90.00
_cell.angle_gamma   90.00
#
_symmetry.space_group_name_H-M   'P 1'
#
loop_
_entity.id
_entity.type
_entity.pdbx_description
1 polymer ?
#
loop_
_entity_poly.entity_id
_entity_poly.type
_entity_poly.pdbx_seq_one_letter_code
_entity_poly.pdbx_strand_id
1 'polypeptide(L)' 'DEIKEREIKGLLKGSEVTGYNDLILVSWDYEEELVVEGDKRVKVVPLWKFLLLY' A
#
# COMPACT_ATOMS: atom_id res chain seq x y z
N ASP A 1 -14.28 -0.36 -5.53
CA ASP A 1 -13.40 -0.79 -6.63
C ASP A 1 -12.74 -2.12 -6.32
N GLU A 2 -13.14 -3.17 -7.03
CA GLU A 2 -12.63 -4.54 -6.90
C GLU A 2 -11.11 -4.64 -7.11
N ILE A 3 -10.55 -3.72 -7.91
CA ILE A 3 -9.11 -3.63 -8.19
C ILE A 3 -8.32 -3.27 -6.92
N LYS A 4 -8.79 -2.30 -6.12
CA LYS A 4 -8.10 -1.84 -4.90
C LYS A 4 -7.94 -2.97 -3.89
N GLU A 5 -8.98 -3.77 -3.67
CA GLU A 5 -8.91 -4.89 -2.73
C GLU A 5 -7.93 -5.98 -3.16
N ARG A 6 -7.84 -6.28 -4.47
CA ARG A 6 -6.94 -7.30 -4.98
C ARG A 6 -5.48 -6.91 -4.81
N GLU A 7 -5.15 -5.65 -5.05
CA GLU A 7 -3.78 -5.14 -4.89
C GLU A 7 -3.36 -5.12 -3.42
N ILE A 8 -4.24 -4.67 -2.52
CA ILE A 8 -3.99 -4.71 -1.07
C ILE A 8 -3.78 -6.15 -0.60
N LYS A 9 -4.62 -7.11 -1.02
CA LYS A 9 -4.45 -8.54 -0.68
C LYS A 9 -3.11 -9.10 -1.18
N GLY A 10 -2.69 -8.74 -2.39
CA GLY A 10 -1.38 -9.14 -2.92
C GLY A 10 -0.22 -8.58 -2.08
N LEU A 11 -0.31 -7.29 -1.72
CA LEU A 11 0.70 -6.60 -0.92
C LEU A 11 0.82 -7.19 0.50
N LEU A 12 -0.32 -7.47 1.13
CA LEU A 12 -0.38 -8.12 2.44
C LEU A 12 0.20 -9.53 2.42
N LYS A 13 -0.12 -10.31 1.39
CA LYS A 13 0.44 -11.65 1.22
C LYS A 13 1.97 -11.61 1.03
N GLY A 14 2.47 -10.63 0.28
CA GLY A 14 3.91 -10.38 0.17
C GLY A 14 4.54 -9.98 1.51
N SER A 15 3.87 -9.13 2.28
CA SER A 15 4.28 -8.72 3.63
C SER A 15 4.37 -9.90 4.60
N GLU A 16 3.42 -10.84 4.56
CA GLU A 16 3.45 -12.05 5.41
C GLU A 16 4.67 -12.93 5.12
N VAL A 17 5.06 -13.06 3.85
CA VAL A 17 6.21 -13.87 3.44
C VAL A 17 7.54 -13.19 3.76
N THR A 18 7.60 -11.86 3.62
CA THR A 18 8.85 -11.08 3.71
C THR A 18 9.10 -10.44 5.08
N GLY A 19 8.06 -10.32 5.92
CA GLY A 19 8.14 -9.67 7.23
C GLY A 19 8.18 -8.15 7.19
N TYR A 20 8.04 -7.52 6.02
CA TYR A 20 8.03 -6.06 5.91
C TYR A 20 6.72 -5.46 6.43
N ASN A 21 6.84 -4.45 7.29
CA ASN A 21 5.70 -3.78 7.92
C ASN A 21 5.36 -2.43 7.26
N ASP A 22 6.31 -1.81 6.56
CA ASP A 22 6.08 -0.59 5.78
C ASP A 22 5.59 -0.97 4.38
N LEU A 23 4.30 -0.77 4.13
CA LEU A 23 3.65 -1.13 2.87
C LEU A 23 3.24 0.13 2.13
N ILE A 24 3.75 0.29 0.90
CA ILE A 24 3.44 1.43 0.03
C ILE A 24 2.76 0.90 -1.23
N LEU A 25 1.63 1.51 -1.58
CA LEU A 25 0.92 1.27 -2.83
C LEU A 25 0.94 2.55 -3.66
N VAL A 26 1.47 2.49 -4.87
CA VAL A 26 1.56 3.68 -5.74
C VAL A 26 0.30 3.79 -6.58
N SER A 27 -0.39 4.92 -6.50
CA SER A 27 -1.60 5.23 -7.28
C SER A 27 -1.31 6.31 -8.33
N TRP A 28 -2.28 6.66 -9.17
CA TRP A 28 -2.12 7.78 -10.12
C TRP A 28 -2.11 9.14 -9.41
N ASP A 29 -3.19 9.50 -8.73
CA ASP A 29 -3.41 10.82 -8.10
C ASP A 29 -4.07 10.74 -6.71
N TYR A 30 -4.20 9.54 -6.16
CA TYR A 30 -4.94 9.25 -4.95
C TYR A 30 -4.02 8.99 -3.75
N GLU A 31 -4.32 9.64 -2.61
CA GLU A 31 -3.58 9.46 -1.36
C GLU A 31 -4.51 8.95 -0.27
N GLU A 32 -4.10 7.88 0.43
CA GLU A 32 -4.86 7.28 1.53
C GLU A 32 -3.92 6.51 2.47
N GLU A 33 -4.26 6.45 3.76
CA GLU A 33 -3.62 5.53 4.70
C GLU A 33 -4.67 4.51 5.17
N LEU A 34 -4.40 3.24 4.89
CA LEU A 34 -5.26 2.13 5.24
C LEU A 34 -4.67 1.39 6.42
N VAL A 35 -5.44 1.28 7.50
CA VAL A 35 -5.11 0.41 8.63
C VAL A 35 -5.67 -0.96 8.31
N VAL A 36 -4.80 -1.96 8.22
CA VAL A 36 -5.15 -3.35 7.98
C VAL A 36 -5.03 -4.12 9.30
N GLU A 37 -5.80 -5.21 9.45
CA GLU A 37 -5.87 -6.04 10.66
C GLU A 37 -4.53 -6.18 11.40
N GLY A 38 -4.58 -5.91 12.71
CA GLY A 38 -3.41 -5.77 13.58
C GLY A 38 -2.87 -4.34 13.55
N ASP A 39 -1.59 -4.20 13.20
CA ASP A 39 -0.83 -2.95 13.28
C ASP A 39 -0.25 -2.52 11.91
N LYS A 40 -0.53 -3.27 10.84
CA LYS A 40 0.03 -3.02 9.52
C LYS A 40 -0.67 -1.85 8.85
N ARG A 41 0.14 -0.93 8.32
CA ARG A 41 -0.35 0.26 7.63
C ARG A 41 0.06 0.20 6.18
N VAL A 42 -0.91 0.42 5.29
CA VAL A 42 -0.66 0.56 3.86
C VAL A 42 -0.84 2.02 3.48
N LYS A 43 0.24 2.65 3.01
CA LYS A 43 0.22 4.02 2.49
C LYS A 43 -0.01 3.97 1.00
N VAL A 44 -1.15 4.48 0.56
CA VAL A 44 -1.41 4.74 -0.85
C VAL A 44 -0.86 6.12 -1.19
N VAL A 45 0.12 6.18 -2.09
CA VAL A 45 0.83 7.42 -2.44
C VAL A 45 0.66 7.68 -3.94
N PRO A 46 0.31 8.91 -4.36
CA PRO A 46 0.29 9.27 -5.77
C PRO A 46 1.66 9.11 -6.42
N LEU A 47 1.70 8.69 -7.69
CA LEU A 47 2.93 8.43 -8.45
C LEU A 47 3.88 9.63 -8.44
N TRP A 48 3.35 10.84 -8.67
CA TRP A 48 4.16 12.05 -8.67
C TRP A 48 4.82 12.32 -7.31
N LYS A 49 4.11 12.01 -6.20
CA LYS A 49 4.63 12.20 -4.85
C LYS A 49 5.65 11.12 -4.50
N PHE A 50 5.42 9.89 -4.96
CA PHE A 50 6.39 8.81 -4.85
C PHE A 50 7.71 9.18 -5.51
N LEU A 51 7.68 9.68 -6.75
CA LEU A 51 8.86 10.09 -7.52
C LEU A 51 9.61 11.30 -6.94
N LEU A 52 8.97 12.12 -6.10
CA LEU A 52 9.59 13.28 -5.48
C LEU A 52 10.20 12.98 -4.10
N LEU A 53 9.73 11.94 -3.41
CA LEU A 53 10.08 11.65 -2.00
C LEU A 53 10.99 10.44 -1.82
N TYR A 54 11.08 9.55 -2.81
CA TYR A 54 11.89 8.32 -2.80
C TYR A 54 12.88 8.33 -3.96
#